data_AF-A0A412Q0X0-F1
#
_entry.id   AF-A0A412Q0X0-F1
#
_cell.length_a   1.000
_cell.length_b   1.000
_cell.length_c   1.000
_cell.angle_alpha   90.00
_cell.angle_beta   90.00
_cell.angle_gamma   90.00
#
_symmetry.space_group_name_H-M   'P 1'
#
loop_
_entity.id
_entity.type
_entity.pdbx_description
1 polymer ?
#
loop_
_entity_poly.entity_id
_entity_poly.type
_entity_poly.pdbx_seq_one_letter_code
_entity_poly.pdbx_strand_id
1 'polypeptide(L)'
;SLSVRNDASFIVDARLSIYEHQSTVCPNMPVRSLIYFSVILSDMLSDKKKGTKSGKNIYGRRLVKIPTPHFVVFYNGEEEQPEVQELKLSDAFEKPTDEPNLELKCKVYNINDGKNKAIMESCGWLNDYMTFVNKVREYHADGAFDDLAIDIEKAIDYCIDNDILKEFLKTYRSEVTKSMQLNYEFDRQLELERADAIEEGMEIGIEKGIEKGANKMLFTLVTKGKLDIDTAAEEAGVGVGEFEKLMSEAGYKVPETV
;
A
#
# COMPACT_ATOMS: atom_id res chain seq x y z
N SER A 1 1.25 25.49 3.35
CA SER A 1 0.47 24.28 3.60
C SER A 1 0.96 23.20 2.66
N LEU A 2 1.95 22.42 3.12
CA LEU A 2 2.34 21.17 2.47
C LEU A 2 1.19 20.19 2.70
N SER A 3 0.28 20.09 1.74
CA SER A 3 -0.82 19.13 1.81
C SER A 3 -0.25 17.72 1.76
N VAL A 4 -0.65 16.88 2.71
CA VAL A 4 -0.32 15.44 2.83
C VAL A 4 -0.98 14.65 1.68
N ARG A 5 -0.48 14.85 0.46
CA ARG A 5 -0.71 14.01 -0.73
C ARG A 5 0.56 14.09 -1.58
N ASN A 6 1.45 13.12 -1.38
CA ASN A 6 2.82 13.07 -1.91
C ASN A 6 2.89 12.61 -3.39
N ASP A 7 2.22 13.33 -4.29
CA ASP A 7 2.35 13.08 -5.73
C ASP A 7 3.01 14.28 -6.41
N ALA A 8 4.27 14.12 -6.83
CA ALA A 8 4.98 15.12 -7.61
C ALA A 8 5.05 14.67 -9.06
N SER A 9 4.32 15.35 -9.94
CA SER A 9 4.43 15.17 -11.39
C SER A 9 5.08 16.38 -12.05
N PHE A 10 6.13 16.17 -12.82
CA PHE A 10 6.79 17.24 -13.58
C PHE A 10 7.22 16.79 -14.98
N ILE A 11 7.34 17.74 -15.91
CA ILE A 11 7.87 17.52 -17.26
C ILE A 11 9.27 18.12 -17.35
N VAL A 12 10.26 17.29 -17.70
CA VAL A 12 11.60 17.75 -18.11
C VAL A 12 11.95 17.05 -19.41
N ASP A 13 12.46 17.80 -20.40
CA ASP A 13 12.92 17.26 -21.69
C ASP A 13 11.88 16.34 -22.39
N ALA A 14 10.61 16.77 -22.41
CA ALA A 14 9.48 15.99 -22.94
C ALA A 14 9.28 14.59 -22.32
N ARG A 15 9.81 14.35 -21.12
CA ARG A 15 9.50 13.19 -20.28
C ARG A 15 8.59 13.63 -19.15
N LEU A 16 7.47 12.94 -18.97
CA LEU A 16 6.60 13.13 -17.82
C LEU A 16 7.02 12.14 -16.76
N SER A 17 7.58 12.62 -15.65
CA SER A 17 7.93 11.76 -14.54
C SER A 17 6.94 11.96 -13.40
N ILE A 18 6.36 10.86 -12.92
CA ILE A 18 5.49 10.82 -11.75
C ILE A 18 6.28 10.14 -10.65
N TYR A 19 6.54 10.89 -9.59
CA TYR A 19 7.21 10.40 -8.40
C TYR A 19 6.21 10.32 -7.27
N GLU A 20 6.21 9.19 -6.58
CA GLU A 20 5.42 8.98 -5.38
C GLU A 20 6.32 8.40 -4.28
N HIS A 21 6.10 8.87 -3.07
CA HIS A 21 6.84 8.40 -1.89
C HIS A 21 5.92 7.50 -1.05
N GLN A 22 6.44 6.37 -0.56
CA GLN A 22 5.69 5.41 0.26
C GLN A 22 6.54 4.94 1.47
N SER A 23 5.95 5.02 2.66
CA SER A 23 6.46 4.40 3.89
C SER A 23 5.91 2.98 4.13
N THR A 24 4.99 2.52 3.27
CA THR A 24 4.36 1.19 3.37
C THR A 24 4.37 0.50 2.01
N VAL A 25 4.52 -0.83 1.99
CA VAL A 25 4.48 -1.59 0.75
C VAL A 25 3.08 -1.49 0.12
N CYS A 26 3.03 -1.07 -1.14
CA CYS A 26 1.79 -0.90 -1.89
C CYS A 26 1.93 -1.59 -3.26
N PRO A 27 1.38 -2.79 -3.47
CA PRO A 27 1.42 -3.45 -4.78
C PRO A 27 0.52 -2.73 -5.82
N ASN A 28 -0.40 -1.88 -5.36
CA ASN A 28 -1.37 -1.18 -6.22
C ASN A 28 -0.81 0.10 -6.88
N MET A 29 0.48 0.37 -6.77
CA MET A 29 1.13 1.54 -7.35
C MET A 29 0.96 1.67 -8.87
N PRO A 30 1.02 0.58 -9.67
CA PRO A 30 0.74 0.67 -11.10
C PRO A 30 -0.68 1.16 -11.42
N VAL A 31 -1.67 0.75 -10.62
CA VAL A 31 -3.07 1.17 -10.75
C VAL A 31 -3.21 2.67 -10.42
N ARG A 32 -2.66 3.11 -9.29
CA ARG A 32 -2.64 4.54 -8.89
C ARG A 32 -1.96 5.40 -9.96
N SER A 33 -0.80 4.95 -10.44
CA SER A 33 -0.02 5.64 -11.47
C SER A 33 -0.79 5.79 -12.79
N LEU A 34 -1.56 4.78 -13.20
CA LEU A 34 -2.42 4.86 -14.38
C LEU A 34 -3.49 5.95 -14.21
N ILE A 35 -4.12 6.01 -13.04
CA ILE A 35 -5.13 7.03 -12.72
C ILE A 35 -4.51 8.42 -12.80
N TYR A 36 -3.38 8.65 -12.13
CA TYR A 36 -2.68 9.94 -12.15
C TYR A 36 -2.28 10.33 -13.56
N PHE A 37 -1.70 9.40 -14.31
CA PHE A 37 -1.30 9.64 -15.70
C PHE A 37 -2.50 10.03 -16.56
N SER A 38 -3.65 9.38 -16.40
CA SER A 38 -4.85 9.69 -17.18
C SER A 38 -5.36 11.12 -16.92
N VAL A 39 -5.35 11.56 -15.66
CA VAL A 39 -5.76 12.92 -15.26
C VAL A 39 -4.77 13.94 -15.80
N ILE A 40 -3.47 13.72 -15.58
CA ILE A 40 -2.40 14.60 -16.05
C ILE A 40 -2.44 14.72 -17.58
N LEU A 41 -2.59 13.59 -18.28
CA LEU A 41 -2.65 13.55 -19.74
C LEU A 41 -3.88 14.28 -20.26
N SER A 42 -5.05 14.06 -19.65
CA SER A 42 -6.29 14.79 -19.99
C SER A 42 -6.10 16.31 -19.83
N ASP A 43 -5.52 16.74 -18.72
CA ASP A 43 -5.22 18.15 -18.45
C ASP A 43 -4.26 18.75 -19.50
N MET A 44 -3.20 18.02 -19.85
CA MET A 44 -2.22 18.43 -20.87
C MET A 44 -2.81 18.53 -22.28
N LEU A 45 -3.80 17.69 -22.59
CA LEU A 45 -4.47 17.68 -23.88
C LEU A 45 -5.60 18.72 -23.96
N SER A 46 -6.11 19.17 -22.81
CA SER A 46 -7.22 20.11 -22.72
C SER A 46 -6.85 21.56 -23.09
N ASP A 47 -7.73 22.23 -23.84
CA ASP A 47 -7.64 23.64 -24.26
C ASP A 47 -7.81 24.67 -23.12
N LYS A 48 -8.18 24.23 -21.92
CA LYS A 48 -8.85 25.09 -20.93
C LYS A 48 -7.94 26.08 -20.20
N LYS A 49 -6.62 25.86 -20.16
CA LYS A 49 -5.71 26.60 -19.25
C LYS A 49 -4.95 27.79 -19.86
N LYS A 50 -4.97 28.02 -21.19
CA LYS A 50 -3.99 28.95 -21.81
C LYS A 50 -4.52 30.14 -22.62
N GLY A 51 -5.83 30.38 -22.72
CA GLY A 51 -6.38 31.55 -23.47
C GLY A 51 -5.96 31.64 -24.95
N THR A 52 -5.19 30.68 -25.42
CA THR A 52 -4.70 30.50 -26.79
C THR A 52 -5.40 29.25 -27.32
N LYS A 53 -6.06 29.38 -28.47
CA LYS A 53 -6.82 28.31 -29.15
C LYS A 53 -5.89 27.23 -29.73
N SER A 54 -5.08 26.58 -28.91
CA SER A 54 -4.03 25.64 -29.37
C SER A 54 -3.91 24.38 -28.52
N GLY A 55 -5.02 23.87 -28.01
CA GLY A 55 -5.12 22.52 -27.49
C GLY A 55 -4.81 21.50 -28.57
N LYS A 56 -4.42 20.31 -28.11
CA LYS A 56 -3.99 19.23 -29.00
C LYS A 56 -5.21 18.53 -29.58
N ASN A 57 -5.39 18.63 -30.89
CA ASN A 57 -6.51 17.97 -31.58
C ASN A 57 -6.29 16.46 -31.73
N ILE A 58 -6.56 15.72 -30.64
CA ILE A 58 -6.46 14.25 -30.60
C ILE A 58 -7.51 13.53 -31.45
N TYR A 59 -8.59 14.21 -31.84
CA TYR A 59 -9.61 13.69 -32.76
C TYR A 59 -9.31 14.01 -34.23
N GLY A 60 -8.21 14.74 -34.48
CA GLY A 60 -7.76 15.09 -35.82
C GLY A 60 -7.01 13.95 -36.50
N ARG A 61 -6.72 14.12 -37.80
CA ARG A 61 -5.98 13.13 -38.59
C ARG A 61 -4.47 13.09 -38.31
N ARG A 62 -3.94 14.06 -37.55
CA ARG A 62 -2.50 14.16 -37.28
C ARG A 62 -2.18 13.54 -35.93
N LEU A 63 -1.11 12.77 -35.86
CA LEU A 63 -0.61 12.20 -34.61
C LEU A 63 -0.23 13.31 -33.63
N VAL A 64 -0.84 13.27 -32.44
CA VAL A 64 -0.46 14.12 -31.31
C VAL A 64 0.58 13.37 -30.47
N LYS A 65 1.80 13.90 -30.40
CA LYS A 65 2.83 13.37 -29.50
C LYS A 65 2.53 13.76 -28.06
N ILE A 66 2.72 12.81 -27.15
CA ILE A 66 2.63 12.99 -25.70
C ILE A 66 4.02 12.76 -25.09
N PRO A 67 4.31 13.35 -23.92
CA PRO A 67 5.56 13.08 -23.22
C PRO A 67 5.76 11.59 -22.94
N THR A 68 7.02 11.13 -22.93
CA THR A 68 7.32 9.75 -22.52
C THR A 68 7.14 9.64 -21.01
N PRO A 69 6.25 8.77 -20.49
CA PRO A 69 6.00 8.68 -19.06
C PRO A 69 7.06 7.83 -18.35
N HIS A 70 7.44 8.22 -17.14
CA HIS A 70 8.25 7.45 -16.19
C HIS A 70 7.52 7.42 -14.84
N PHE A 71 7.38 6.23 -14.28
CA PHE A 71 6.70 6.00 -13.00
C PHE A 71 7.72 5.49 -12.00
N VAL A 72 8.00 6.32 -10.99
CA VAL A 72 9.02 6.05 -9.98
C VAL A 72 8.41 6.15 -8.61
N VAL A 73 8.68 5.14 -7.79
CA VAL A 73 8.27 5.09 -6.39
C VAL A 73 9.51 5.09 -5.53
N PHE A 74 9.55 5.97 -4.55
CA PHE A 74 10.58 5.96 -3.52
C PHE A 74 10.02 5.29 -2.28
N TYR A 75 10.61 4.16 -1.91
CA TYR A 75 10.23 3.41 -0.71
C TYR A 75 11.19 3.69 0.41
N ASN A 76 10.68 4.12 1.57
CA ASN A 76 11.46 4.33 2.77
C ASN A 76 10.86 3.63 4.01
N GLY A 77 9.95 2.67 3.83
CA GLY A 77 9.30 1.98 4.94
C GLY A 77 10.23 1.06 5.74
N GLU A 78 9.70 0.50 6.84
CA GLU A 78 10.46 -0.39 7.73
C GLU A 78 10.55 -1.84 7.24
N GLU A 79 9.58 -2.29 6.43
CA GLU A 79 9.59 -3.65 5.89
C GLU A 79 10.82 -3.88 4.99
N GLU A 80 11.46 -5.04 5.12
CA GLU A 80 12.60 -5.38 4.27
C GLU A 80 12.15 -5.49 2.80
N GLN A 81 12.77 -4.69 1.93
CA GLN A 81 12.47 -4.64 0.49
C GLN A 81 13.76 -4.68 -0.33
N PRO A 82 13.72 -5.23 -1.56
CA PRO A 82 14.86 -5.23 -2.46
C PRO A 82 15.33 -3.82 -2.78
N GLU A 83 16.58 -3.67 -3.20
CA GLU A 83 17.15 -2.36 -3.56
C GLU A 83 16.36 -1.72 -4.71
N VAL A 84 16.00 -2.50 -5.73
CA VAL A 84 15.13 -2.08 -6.83
C VAL A 84 14.11 -3.17 -7.10
N GLN A 85 12.86 -2.79 -7.35
CA GLN A 85 11.82 -3.69 -7.86
C GLN A 85 10.98 -3.02 -8.94
N GLU A 86 10.38 -3.83 -9.80
CA GLU A 86 9.42 -3.39 -10.82
C GLU A 86 8.06 -3.96 -10.49
N LEU A 87 7.07 -3.07 -10.29
CA LEU A 87 5.66 -3.44 -10.15
C LEU A 87 4.98 -3.29 -11.51
N LYS A 88 4.14 -4.26 -11.88
CA LYS A 88 3.43 -4.26 -13.17
C LYS A 88 1.94 -4.12 -12.97
N LEU A 89 1.28 -3.46 -13.91
CA LEU A 89 -0.16 -3.33 -13.90
C LEU A 89 -0.84 -4.69 -14.12
N SER A 90 -0.22 -5.55 -14.92
CA SER A 90 -0.72 -6.89 -15.20
C SER A 90 -0.88 -7.76 -13.95
N ASP A 91 -0.08 -7.53 -12.90
CA ASP A 91 -0.13 -8.29 -11.65
C ASP A 91 -1.46 -8.05 -10.90
N ALA A 92 -2.16 -6.96 -11.21
CA ALA A 92 -3.47 -6.63 -10.64
C ALA A 92 -4.66 -7.16 -11.48
N PHE A 93 -4.42 -7.82 -12.61
CA PHE A 93 -5.50 -8.32 -13.47
C PHE A 93 -6.15 -9.58 -12.91
N GLU A 94 -7.48 -9.64 -12.88
CA GLU A 94 -8.24 -10.82 -12.43
C GLU A 94 -7.90 -12.10 -13.22
N LYS A 95 -7.55 -11.93 -14.50
CA LYS A 95 -7.15 -13.02 -15.40
C LYS A 95 -5.70 -12.81 -15.82
N PRO A 96 -4.77 -13.70 -15.44
CA PRO A 96 -3.38 -13.62 -15.86
C PRO A 96 -3.24 -13.65 -17.39
N THR A 97 -2.28 -12.90 -17.90
CA THR A 97 -1.93 -12.87 -19.33
C THR A 97 -0.43 -12.61 -19.48
N ASP A 98 0.21 -13.30 -20.41
CA ASP A 98 1.64 -13.11 -20.68
C ASP A 98 1.91 -11.87 -21.54
N GLU A 99 0.94 -11.49 -22.39
CA GLU A 99 1.03 -10.36 -23.32
C GLU A 99 -0.13 -9.37 -23.09
N PRO A 100 -0.05 -8.51 -22.06
CA PRO A 100 -1.08 -7.51 -21.80
C PRO A 100 -1.08 -6.41 -22.87
N ASN A 101 -2.27 -6.04 -23.35
CA ASN A 101 -2.45 -4.90 -24.25
C ASN A 101 -2.24 -3.54 -23.56
N LEU A 102 -2.34 -3.52 -22.22
CA LEU A 102 -2.07 -2.36 -21.39
C LEU A 102 -1.09 -2.78 -20.29
N GLU A 103 0.13 -2.27 -20.35
CA GLU A 103 1.15 -2.51 -19.34
C GLU A 103 1.73 -1.18 -18.87
N LEU A 104 1.65 -0.95 -17.55
CA LEU A 104 2.28 0.17 -16.89
C LEU A 104 3.22 -0.40 -15.84
N LYS A 105 4.48 0.02 -15.91
CA LYS A 105 5.54 -0.44 -15.01
C LYS A 105 5.98 0.69 -14.10
N CYS A 106 5.97 0.43 -12.81
CA CYS A 106 6.52 1.33 -11.79
C CYS A 106 7.86 0.78 -11.32
N LYS A 107 8.91 1.61 -11.37
CA LYS A 107 10.18 1.28 -10.71
C LYS A 107 10.15 1.78 -9.28
N VAL A 108 10.29 0.88 -8.33
CA VAL A 108 10.42 1.21 -6.92
C VAL A 108 11.89 1.17 -6.54
N TYR A 109 12.39 2.27 -6.00
CA TYR A 109 13.73 2.37 -5.43
C TYR A 109 13.61 2.42 -3.91
N ASN A 110 14.24 1.46 -3.24
CA ASN A 110 14.39 1.50 -1.80
C ASN A 110 15.45 2.55 -1.44
N ILE A 111 15.03 3.62 -0.81
CA ILE A 111 15.89 4.75 -0.42
C ILE A 111 16.26 4.72 1.08
N ASN A 112 16.03 3.59 1.76
CA ASN A 112 16.56 3.39 3.10
C ASN A 112 18.10 3.36 3.10
N ASP A 113 18.69 3.58 4.27
CA ASP A 113 20.15 3.65 4.42
C ASP A 113 20.86 2.41 3.86
N GLY A 114 22.00 2.64 3.21
CA GLY A 114 22.78 1.59 2.55
C GLY A 114 22.24 1.08 1.20
N LYS A 115 21.08 1.55 0.72
CA LYS A 115 20.49 1.18 -0.59
C LYS A 115 20.57 2.33 -1.61
N ASN A 116 20.61 2.00 -2.90
CA ASN A 116 20.60 2.92 -4.04
C ASN A 116 21.59 4.10 -3.93
N LYS A 117 22.84 3.82 -3.53
CA LYS A 117 23.88 4.84 -3.29
C LYS A 117 24.05 5.83 -4.45
N ALA A 118 24.01 5.35 -5.69
CA ALA A 118 24.13 6.20 -6.87
C ALA A 118 22.99 7.24 -6.98
N ILE A 119 21.76 6.89 -6.57
CA ILE A 119 20.63 7.82 -6.57
C ILE A 119 20.85 8.88 -5.49
N MET A 120 21.28 8.47 -4.30
CA MET A 120 21.61 9.36 -3.19
C MET A 120 22.73 10.35 -3.57
N GLU A 121 23.82 9.85 -4.14
CA GLU A 121 24.95 10.65 -4.59
C GLU A 121 24.57 11.64 -5.72
N SER A 122 23.62 11.26 -6.57
CA SER A 122 23.17 12.11 -7.67
C SER A 122 22.23 13.25 -7.25
N CYS A 123 21.62 13.16 -6.08
CA CYS A 123 20.60 14.10 -5.61
C CYS A 123 20.85 14.49 -4.15
N GLY A 124 21.63 15.55 -3.95
CA GLY A 124 21.96 16.06 -2.62
C GLY A 124 20.74 16.35 -1.74
N TRP A 125 19.68 16.94 -2.31
CA TRP A 125 18.46 17.20 -1.56
C TRP A 125 17.80 15.92 -1.04
N LEU A 126 17.69 14.87 -1.88
CA LEU A 126 17.09 13.59 -1.50
C LEU A 126 17.93 12.90 -0.43
N ASN A 127 19.26 12.94 -0.58
CA ASN A 127 20.19 12.42 0.40
C ASN A 127 20.06 13.15 1.75
N ASP A 128 19.98 14.47 1.74
CA ASP A 128 19.82 15.28 2.95
C ASP A 128 18.47 15.01 3.64
N TYR A 129 17.39 14.91 2.87
CA TYR A 129 16.08 14.52 3.37
C TYR A 129 16.10 13.14 4.02
N MET A 130 16.70 12.15 3.36
CA MET A 130 16.79 10.80 3.92
C MET A 130 17.67 10.74 5.15
N THR A 131 18.73 11.55 5.21
CA THR A 131 19.54 11.69 6.42
C THR A 131 18.73 12.23 7.58
N PHE A 132 17.89 13.25 7.34
CA PHE A 132 16.97 13.77 8.36
C PHE A 132 15.96 12.71 8.83
N VAL A 133 15.28 12.02 7.91
CA VAL A 133 14.32 10.95 8.25
C VAL A 133 14.99 9.85 9.08
N ASN A 134 16.17 9.40 8.67
CA ASN A 134 16.92 8.37 9.40
C ASN A 134 17.35 8.85 10.79
N LYS A 135 17.68 10.14 10.97
CA LYS A 135 18.02 10.70 12.28
C LYS A 135 16.81 10.78 13.22
N VAL A 136 15.63 11.10 12.69
CA VAL A 136 14.38 11.02 13.48
C VAL A 136 14.16 9.58 13.96
N ARG A 137 14.31 8.59 13.06
CA ARG A 137 14.21 7.17 13.43
C ARG A 137 15.23 6.74 14.46
N GLU A 138 16.49 7.13 14.29
CA GLU A 138 17.58 6.80 15.22
C GLU A 138 17.31 7.33 16.63
N TYR A 139 16.83 8.58 16.75
CA TYR A 139 16.51 9.15 18.06
C TYR A 139 15.25 8.56 18.69
N HIS A 140 14.29 8.14 17.86
CA HIS A 140 13.03 7.60 18.33
C HIS A 140 13.02 6.07 18.53
N ALA A 141 14.06 5.34 18.10
CA ALA A 141 14.10 3.88 18.07
C ALA A 141 13.77 3.19 19.41
N ASP A 142 14.13 3.83 20.53
CA ASP A 142 13.88 3.36 21.90
C ASP A 142 13.06 4.37 22.74
N GLY A 143 12.48 5.40 22.09
CA GLY A 143 11.78 6.50 22.75
C GLY A 143 10.34 6.15 23.14
N ALA A 144 9.81 6.79 24.18
CA ALA A 144 8.37 6.78 24.41
C ALA A 144 7.68 7.59 23.31
N PHE A 145 6.45 7.23 22.95
CA PHE A 145 5.70 7.97 21.92
C PHE A 145 5.56 9.46 22.25
N ASP A 146 5.44 9.78 23.55
CA ASP A 146 5.36 11.14 24.07
C ASP A 146 6.64 11.97 23.80
N ASP A 147 7.77 11.32 23.50
CA ASP A 147 9.06 11.97 23.22
C ASP A 147 9.27 12.27 21.72
N LEU A 148 8.38 11.83 20.82
CA LEU A 148 8.53 11.99 19.37
C LEU A 148 8.79 13.45 18.95
N ALA A 149 8.10 14.40 19.59
CA ALA A 149 8.32 15.83 19.37
C ALA A 149 9.78 16.24 19.63
N ILE A 150 10.32 15.75 20.75
CA ILE A 150 11.66 16.05 21.23
C ILE A 150 12.69 15.41 20.30
N ASP A 151 12.45 14.16 19.88
CA ASP A 151 13.32 13.44 18.96
C ASP A 151 13.38 14.10 17.58
N ILE A 152 12.24 14.58 17.06
CA ILE A 152 12.20 15.34 15.80
C ILE A 152 12.98 16.65 15.93
N GLU A 153 12.76 17.42 17.00
CA GLU A 153 13.48 18.67 17.24
C GLU A 153 14.99 18.44 17.36
N LYS A 154 15.40 17.37 18.04
CA LYS A 154 16.80 16.94 18.15
C LYS A 154 17.39 16.54 16.79
N ALA A 155 16.63 15.86 15.94
CA ALA A 155 17.05 15.54 14.58
C ALA A 155 17.18 16.79 13.70
N ILE A 156 16.30 17.78 13.87
CA ILE A 156 16.39 19.07 13.19
C ILE A 156 17.66 19.81 13.60
N ASP A 157 17.98 19.87 14.89
CA ASP A 157 19.19 20.51 15.39
C ASP A 157 20.45 19.84 14.81
N TYR A 158 20.50 18.50 14.86
CA TYR A 158 21.58 17.74 14.22
C TYR A 158 21.75 18.10 12.74
N CYS A 159 20.65 18.16 11.99
CA CYS A 159 20.71 18.47 10.56
C CYS A 159 21.20 19.89 10.30
N ILE A 160 20.72 20.88 11.06
CA ILE A 160 21.16 22.28 10.94
C ILE A 160 22.66 22.42 11.24
N ASP A 161 23.16 21.73 12.27
CA ASP A 161 24.56 21.76 12.69
C ASP A 161 25.49 21.09 11.67
N ASN A 162 24.99 20.09 10.93
CA ASN A 162 25.73 19.34 9.91
C ASN A 162 25.47 19.80 8.47
N ASP A 163 24.84 20.97 8.28
CA ASP A 163 24.55 21.58 6.97
C ASP A 163 23.56 20.78 6.09
N ILE A 164 22.75 19.92 6.70
CA ILE A 164 21.74 19.07 6.04
C ILE A 164 20.39 19.80 6.02
N LEU A 165 19.85 20.10 4.84
CA LEU A 165 18.62 20.88 4.65
C LEU A 165 18.56 22.19 5.49
N LYS A 166 19.71 22.73 5.89
CA LYS A 166 19.82 23.72 6.98
C LYS A 166 18.92 24.93 6.85
N GLU A 167 18.96 25.61 5.71
CA GLU A 167 18.16 26.83 5.51
C GLU A 167 16.66 26.52 5.40
N PHE A 168 16.31 25.36 4.85
CA PHE A 168 14.94 24.87 4.81
C PHE A 168 14.43 24.56 6.23
N LEU A 169 15.17 23.78 7.02
CA LEU A 169 14.80 23.41 8.37
C LEU A 169 14.75 24.60 9.32
N LYS A 170 15.65 25.59 9.20
CA LYS A 170 15.56 26.85 9.95
C LYS A 170 14.26 27.61 9.66
N THR A 171 13.85 27.64 8.39
CA THR A 171 12.69 28.41 7.94
C THR A 171 11.37 27.71 8.30
N TYR A 172 11.31 26.38 8.12
CA TYR A 172 10.07 25.61 8.21
C TYR A 172 10.01 24.69 9.44
N ARG A 173 10.91 24.85 10.41
CA ARG A 173 11.03 24.02 11.63
C ARG A 173 9.68 23.58 12.21
N SER A 174 8.86 24.54 12.60
CA SER A 174 7.56 24.28 13.24
C SER A 174 6.60 23.49 12.35
N GLU A 175 6.59 23.77 11.04
CA GLU A 175 5.75 23.04 10.07
C GLU A 175 6.27 21.61 9.87
N VAL A 176 7.59 21.43 9.78
CA VAL A 176 8.24 20.13 9.62
C VAL A 176 7.99 19.27 10.85
N THR A 177 8.20 19.78 12.07
CA THR A 177 7.94 19.05 13.32
C THR A 177 6.49 18.57 13.36
N LYS A 178 5.53 19.48 13.16
CA LYS A 178 4.11 19.15 13.20
C LYS A 178 3.71 18.14 12.11
N SER A 179 4.19 18.34 10.88
CA SER A 179 3.89 17.43 9.78
C SER A 179 4.46 16.03 10.01
N MET A 180 5.67 15.94 10.56
CA MET A 180 6.34 14.68 10.82
C MET A 180 5.65 13.91 11.95
N GLN A 181 5.26 14.61 13.04
CA GLN A 181 4.47 14.03 14.12
C GLN A 181 3.17 13.42 13.61
N LEU A 182 2.40 14.19 12.83
CA LEU A 182 1.12 13.72 12.27
C LEU A 182 1.30 12.50 11.36
N ASN A 183 2.33 12.50 10.50
CA ASN A 183 2.61 11.36 9.63
C ASN A 183 3.00 10.11 10.44
N TYR A 184 3.84 10.27 11.46
CA TYR A 184 4.27 9.16 12.31
C TYR A 184 3.12 8.61 13.16
N GLU A 185 2.29 9.49 13.74
CA GLU A 185 1.05 9.12 14.43
C GLU A 185 0.13 8.32 13.50
N PHE A 186 -0.07 8.78 12.27
CA PHE A 186 -0.91 8.09 11.30
C PHE A 186 -0.35 6.71 10.91
N ASP A 187 0.94 6.63 10.58
CA ASP A 187 1.60 5.37 10.21
C ASP A 187 1.53 4.38 11.38
N ARG A 188 1.74 4.83 12.63
CA ARG A 188 1.62 4.01 13.84
C ARG A 188 0.20 3.50 14.08
N GLN A 189 -0.81 4.36 13.90
CA GLN A 189 -2.21 3.96 14.03
C GLN A 189 -2.57 2.90 12.98
N LEU A 190 -2.14 3.08 11.74
CA LEU A 190 -2.37 2.11 10.68
C LEU A 190 -1.72 0.75 10.99
N GLU A 191 -0.53 0.74 11.60
CA GLU A 191 0.12 -0.50 12.07
C GLU A 191 -0.68 -1.21 13.16
N LEU A 192 -1.17 -0.47 14.15
CA LEU A 192 -2.01 -1.02 15.22
C LEU A 192 -3.31 -1.61 14.66
N GLU A 193 -3.99 -0.87 13.78
CA GLU A 193 -5.21 -1.37 13.12
C GLU A 193 -4.96 -2.65 12.32
N ARG A 194 -3.80 -2.77 11.66
CA ARG A 194 -3.41 -4.00 10.96
C ARG A 194 -3.14 -5.15 11.91
N ALA A 195 -2.48 -4.89 13.04
CA ALA A 195 -2.21 -5.91 14.05
C ALA A 195 -3.52 -6.44 14.65
N ASP A 196 -4.43 -5.55 15.05
CA ASP A 196 -5.76 -5.88 15.57
C ASP A 196 -6.55 -6.70 14.53
N ALA A 197 -6.55 -6.28 13.26
CA ALA A 197 -7.23 -7.00 12.18
C ALA A 197 -6.66 -8.41 11.93
N ILE A 198 -5.34 -8.60 12.11
CA ILE A 198 -4.70 -9.92 12.02
C ILE A 198 -5.12 -10.79 13.21
N GLU A 199 -5.13 -10.23 14.42
CA GLU A 199 -5.54 -10.94 15.64
C GLU A 199 -7.01 -11.36 15.56
N GLU A 200 -7.92 -10.45 15.26
CA GLU A 200 -9.35 -10.74 15.04
C GLU A 200 -9.54 -11.78 13.93
N GLY A 201 -8.81 -11.65 12.82
CA GLY A 201 -8.84 -12.62 11.72
C GLY A 201 -8.38 -14.02 12.14
N MET A 202 -7.40 -14.10 13.04
CA MET A 202 -6.92 -15.36 13.60
C MET A 202 -7.95 -15.98 14.55
N GLU A 203 -8.56 -15.19 15.43
CA GLU A 203 -9.62 -15.66 16.34
C GLU A 203 -10.82 -16.21 15.57
N ILE A 204 -11.35 -15.45 14.62
CA ILE A 204 -12.44 -15.88 13.73
C ILE A 204 -12.04 -17.13 12.95
N GLY A 205 -10.78 -17.21 12.51
CA GLY A 205 -10.23 -18.37 11.82
C GLY A 205 -10.21 -19.63 12.68
N ILE A 206 -9.78 -19.51 13.93
CA ILE A 206 -9.74 -20.60 14.91
C ILE A 206 -11.18 -21.06 15.22
N GLU A 207 -12.09 -20.13 15.53
CA GLU A 207 -13.48 -20.45 15.85
C GLU A 207 -14.16 -21.21 14.70
N LYS A 208 -14.08 -20.66 13.47
CA LYS A 208 -14.60 -21.35 12.27
C LYS A 208 -13.91 -22.68 12.02
N GLY A 209 -12.64 -22.80 12.38
CA GLY A 209 -11.88 -24.05 12.28
C GLY A 209 -12.39 -25.14 13.24
N ILE A 210 -12.66 -24.76 14.50
CA ILE A 210 -13.23 -25.64 15.52
C ILE A 210 -14.64 -26.07 15.11
N GLU A 211 -15.49 -25.13 14.71
CA GLU A 211 -16.86 -25.39 14.27
C GLU A 211 -16.89 -26.37 13.07
N LYS A 212 -16.08 -26.10 12.04
CA LYS A 212 -15.93 -27.01 10.89
C LYS A 212 -15.43 -28.39 11.31
N GLY A 213 -14.51 -28.47 12.28
CA GLY A 213 -14.01 -29.73 12.83
C GLY A 213 -15.09 -30.53 13.56
N ALA A 214 -15.87 -29.86 14.40
CA ALA A 214 -17.00 -30.45 15.12
C ALA A 214 -18.07 -30.96 14.16
N ASN A 215 -18.50 -30.14 13.21
CA ASN A 215 -19.46 -30.53 12.17
C ASN A 215 -18.97 -31.72 11.35
N LYS A 216 -17.70 -31.73 10.93
CA LYS A 216 -17.11 -32.88 10.22
C LYS A 216 -17.13 -34.17 11.05
N MET A 217 -16.93 -34.07 12.36
CA MET A 217 -17.03 -35.22 13.27
C MET A 217 -18.47 -35.73 13.34
N LEU A 218 -19.46 -34.84 13.54
CA LEU A 218 -20.88 -35.18 13.56
C LEU A 218 -21.32 -35.84 12.25
N PHE A 219 -20.96 -35.25 11.10
CA PHE A 219 -21.24 -35.83 9.78
C PHE A 219 -20.67 -37.25 9.65
N THR A 220 -19.44 -37.45 10.12
CA THR A 220 -18.78 -38.76 10.09
C THR A 220 -19.47 -39.78 10.99
N LEU A 221 -19.98 -39.37 12.16
CA LEU A 221 -20.71 -40.24 13.07
C LEU A 221 -22.08 -40.64 12.49
N VAL A 222 -22.80 -39.68 11.90
CA VAL A 222 -24.08 -39.90 11.21
C VAL A 222 -23.92 -40.84 10.02
N THR A 223 -22.96 -40.58 9.13
CA THR A 223 -22.69 -41.46 7.98
C THR A 223 -22.26 -42.88 8.39
N LYS A 224 -21.65 -43.04 9.57
CA LYS A 224 -21.29 -44.37 10.13
C LYS A 224 -22.44 -45.05 10.89
N GLY A 225 -23.61 -44.41 10.98
CA GLY A 225 -24.76 -44.91 11.74
C GLY A 225 -24.52 -44.97 13.24
N LYS A 226 -23.57 -44.18 13.76
CA LYS A 226 -23.23 -44.14 15.19
C LYS A 226 -23.98 -43.06 15.97
N LEU A 227 -24.60 -42.12 15.26
CA LEU A 227 -25.39 -41.03 15.80
C LEU A 227 -26.56 -40.81 14.84
N ASP A 228 -27.77 -40.62 15.36
CA ASP A 228 -28.93 -40.24 14.54
C ASP A 228 -28.83 -38.78 14.11
N ILE A 229 -29.50 -38.46 13.01
CA ILE A 229 -29.40 -37.15 12.37
C ILE A 229 -30.07 -36.04 13.20
N ASP A 230 -31.12 -36.37 13.94
CA ASP A 230 -31.83 -35.42 14.81
C ASP A 230 -30.92 -34.97 15.96
N THR A 231 -30.30 -35.92 16.67
CA THR A 231 -29.33 -35.63 17.74
C THR A 231 -28.10 -34.90 17.21
N ALA A 232 -27.60 -35.28 16.02
CA ALA A 232 -26.46 -34.58 15.42
C ALA A 232 -26.77 -33.13 15.02
N ALA A 233 -27.99 -32.86 14.53
CA ALA A 233 -28.43 -31.52 14.21
C ALA A 233 -28.61 -30.66 15.48
N GLU A 234 -29.15 -31.24 16.55
CA GLU A 234 -29.26 -30.58 17.86
C GLU A 234 -27.88 -30.21 18.43
N GLU A 235 -26.91 -31.14 18.40
CA GLU A 235 -25.53 -30.90 18.86
C GLU A 235 -24.78 -29.86 17.99
N ALA A 236 -25.12 -29.78 16.70
CA ALA A 236 -24.63 -28.73 15.80
C ALA A 236 -25.36 -27.39 15.97
N GLY A 237 -26.42 -27.33 16.78
CA GLY A 237 -27.21 -26.12 17.01
C GLY A 237 -28.02 -25.63 15.81
N VAL A 238 -28.30 -26.52 14.83
CA VAL A 238 -29.01 -26.18 13.59
C VAL A 238 -30.23 -27.08 13.39
N GLY A 239 -31.15 -26.70 12.50
CA GLY A 239 -32.27 -27.57 12.13
C GLY A 239 -31.80 -28.77 11.29
N VAL A 240 -32.52 -29.90 11.35
CA VAL A 240 -32.18 -31.12 10.59
C VAL A 240 -31.99 -30.86 9.09
N GLY A 241 -32.90 -30.11 8.46
CA GLY A 241 -32.76 -29.77 7.03
C GLY A 241 -31.55 -28.89 6.69
N GLU A 242 -31.09 -28.06 7.63
CA GLU A 242 -29.86 -27.28 7.47
C GLU A 242 -28.62 -28.16 7.67
N PHE A 243 -28.68 -29.07 8.65
CA PHE A 243 -27.64 -30.07 8.88
C PHE A 243 -27.43 -31.00 7.67
N GLU A 244 -28.51 -31.49 7.06
CA GLU A 244 -28.48 -32.29 5.83
C GLU A 244 -27.83 -31.54 4.67
N LYS A 245 -28.15 -30.25 4.52
CA LYS A 245 -27.55 -29.38 3.50
C LYS A 245 -26.05 -29.22 3.73
N LEU A 246 -25.62 -28.93 4.96
CA LEU A 246 -24.21 -28.82 5.32
C LEU A 246 -23.44 -30.14 5.09
N MET A 247 -24.06 -31.29 5.40
CA MET A 247 -23.50 -32.61 5.08
C MET A 247 -23.29 -32.78 3.58
N SER A 248 -24.31 -32.48 2.77
CA SER A 248 -24.26 -32.62 1.31
C SER A 248 -23.21 -31.69 0.69
N GLU A 249 -23.14 -30.42 1.12
CA GLU A 249 -22.12 -29.46 0.66
C GLU A 249 -20.70 -29.90 1.04
N ALA A 250 -20.54 -30.58 2.18
CA ALA A 250 -19.28 -31.19 2.61
C ALA A 250 -18.98 -32.54 1.94
N GLY A 251 -19.85 -33.05 1.06
CA GLY A 251 -19.66 -34.30 0.31
C GLY A 251 -20.00 -35.58 1.08
N TYR A 252 -20.72 -35.47 2.21
CA TYR A 252 -21.19 -36.62 2.97
C TYR A 252 -22.53 -37.14 2.45
N LYS A 253 -22.74 -38.46 2.53
CA LYS A 253 -24.03 -39.07 2.18
C LYS A 253 -25.02 -38.82 3.32
N VAL A 254 -26.13 -38.15 3.01
CA VAL A 254 -27.26 -37.96 3.92
C VAL A 254 -28.00 -39.29 4.06
N PRO A 255 -28.26 -39.79 5.28
CA PRO A 255 -29.08 -40.98 5.50
C PRO A 255 -30.50 -40.78 4.94
N GLU A 256 -31.08 -41.81 4.32
CA GLU A 256 -32.48 -41.77 3.89
C GLU A 256 -33.38 -41.82 5.14
N THR A 257 -34.27 -40.84 5.27
CA THR A 257 -35.30 -40.79 6.32
C THR A 257 -36.21 -42.01 6.16
N VAL A 258 -36.26 -42.88 7.18
CA VAL A 258 -37.14 -44.06 7.23
C VAL A 258 -38.47 -43.70 7.86
#